data_AF-A0A5K0XNJ8-F1
#
_entry.id   AF-A0A5K0XNJ8-F1
#
_cell.length_a   1.000
_cell.length_b   1.000
_cell.length_c   1.000
_cell.angle_alpha   90.00
_cell.angle_beta   90.00
_cell.angle_gamma   90.00
#
_symmetry.space_group_name_H-M   'P 1'
#
loop_
_entity.id
_entity.type
_entity.pdbx_description
1 polymer ?
#
loop_
_entity_poly.entity_id
_entity_poly.type
_entity_poly.pdbx_seq_one_letter_code
_entity_poly.pdbx_strand_id
1 'polypeptide(L)'
;PDFRGDQACVEKVAKSGLDVYAHNIETVEELQMMVRDHRANFKQSIDVLKLAKEYAPAGTLTKTSIMLGCGETPAQVVKTMEKVRDAGVDVMTFGQYMRPSKRHMPVSEYITPEAFEQYQKLGMEM
;
A
#
# COMPACT_ATOMS: atom_id res chain seq x y z
N PRO A 1 -10.61 -6.05 2.46
CA PRO A 1 -11.58 -5.29 1.65
C PRO A 1 -11.51 -3.81 2.02
N ASP A 2 -11.66 -2.89 1.05
CA ASP A 2 -11.59 -1.44 1.31
C ASP A 2 -12.95 -0.83 1.70
N PHE A 3 -14.01 -1.64 1.69
CA PHE A 3 -15.40 -1.28 2.00
C PHE A 3 -15.90 -0.04 1.25
N ARG A 4 -15.30 0.31 0.11
CA ARG A 4 -15.54 1.58 -0.60
C ARG A 4 -15.37 2.82 0.31
N GLY A 5 -14.52 2.73 1.33
CA GLY A 5 -14.33 3.78 2.32
C GLY A 5 -15.47 3.92 3.34
N ASP A 6 -16.38 2.95 3.44
CA ASP A 6 -17.44 2.95 4.45
C ASP A 6 -16.83 2.94 5.87
N GLN A 7 -16.98 4.07 6.55
CA GLN A 7 -16.36 4.33 7.85
C GLN A 7 -16.83 3.34 8.93
N ALA A 8 -18.12 2.98 8.95
CA ALA A 8 -18.66 2.06 9.93
C ALA A 8 -18.09 0.64 9.75
N CYS A 9 -17.87 0.23 8.50
CA CYS A 9 -17.22 -1.03 8.18
C CYS A 9 -15.74 -1.02 8.59
N VAL A 10 -15.00 0.06 8.29
CA VAL A 10 -13.59 0.20 8.71
C VAL A 10 -13.46 0.18 10.23
N GLU A 11 -14.27 0.97 10.93
CA GLU A 11 -14.31 1.02 12.40
C GLU A 11 -14.58 -0.35 13.00
N LYS A 12 -15.59 -1.06 12.50
CA LYS A 12 -15.96 -2.38 13.00
C LYS A 12 -14.81 -3.38 12.89
N VAL A 13 -14.06 -3.36 11.79
CA VAL A 13 -12.89 -4.23 11.60
C VAL A 13 -11.72 -3.76 12.45
N ALA A 14 -11.45 -2.46 12.51
CA ALA A 14 -10.37 -1.89 13.32
C ALA A 14 -10.53 -2.23 14.81
N LYS A 15 -11.76 -2.28 15.31
CA LYS A 15 -12.09 -2.63 16.71
C LYS A 15 -12.23 -4.13 16.98
N SER A 16 -11.97 -5.00 16.00
CA SER A 16 -12.19 -6.45 16.17
C SER A 16 -11.08 -7.18 16.95
N GLY A 17 -10.09 -6.45 17.48
CA GLY A 17 -8.95 -7.04 18.22
C GLY A 17 -7.81 -7.51 17.32
N LEU A 18 -7.59 -6.86 16.17
CA LEU A 18 -6.45 -7.15 15.29
C LEU A 18 -5.13 -6.65 15.89
N ASP A 19 -4.08 -7.46 15.77
CA ASP A 19 -2.70 -7.00 16.02
C ASP A 19 -2.23 -6.07 14.90
N VAL A 20 -2.61 -6.37 13.66
CA VAL A 20 -2.26 -5.61 12.46
C VAL A 20 -3.48 -5.42 11.56
N TYR A 21 -3.83 -4.17 11.29
CA TYR A 21 -4.79 -3.80 10.25
C TYR A 21 -4.04 -3.59 8.92
N ALA A 22 -4.22 -4.50 7.97
CA ALA A 22 -3.55 -4.42 6.67
C ALA A 22 -4.52 -4.01 5.55
N HIS A 23 -4.14 -2.99 4.78
CA HIS A 23 -4.83 -2.60 3.55
C HIS A 23 -3.82 -2.13 2.49
N ASN A 24 -3.79 -2.80 1.34
CA ASN A 24 -2.78 -2.56 0.32
C ASN A 24 -3.21 -1.46 -0.66
N ILE A 25 -2.27 -0.55 -0.95
CA ILE A 25 -2.38 0.42 -2.05
C ILE A 25 -1.93 -0.16 -3.40
N GLU A 26 -1.24 -1.31 -3.37
CA GLU A 26 -0.80 -2.18 -4.49
C GLU A 26 0.22 -1.57 -5.45
N THR A 27 0.14 -0.29 -5.77
CA THR A 27 1.08 0.41 -6.65
C THR A 27 1.06 1.92 -6.36
N VAL A 28 1.89 2.68 -7.07
CA VAL A 28 1.94 4.15 -6.99
C VAL A 28 0.63 4.78 -7.49
N GLU A 29 0.36 6.02 -7.10
CA GLU A 29 -0.89 6.71 -7.45
C GLU A 29 -1.12 6.79 -8.97
N GLU A 30 -0.05 7.03 -9.72
CA GLU A 30 -0.07 7.20 -11.17
C GLU A 30 -0.46 5.91 -11.93
N LEU A 31 -0.33 4.74 -11.30
CA LEU A 31 -0.57 3.43 -11.92
C LEU A 31 -1.84 2.72 -11.44
N GLN A 32 -2.62 3.33 -10.54
CA GLN A 32 -3.79 2.68 -9.93
C GLN A 32 -4.77 2.11 -10.96
N MET A 33 -5.11 2.87 -12.01
CA MET A 33 -6.04 2.44 -13.05
C MET A 33 -5.51 1.29 -13.92
N MET A 34 -4.19 1.17 -14.06
CA MET A 34 -3.59 0.10 -14.86
C MET A 34 -3.45 -1.20 -14.06
N VAL A 35 -3.17 -1.09 -12.76
CA VAL A 35 -2.85 -2.24 -11.90
C VAL A 35 -4.07 -2.75 -11.14
N ARG A 36 -4.97 -1.88 -10.70
CA ARG A 36 -6.11 -2.21 -9.84
C ARG A 36 -7.44 -2.11 -10.60
N ASP A 37 -8.46 -2.74 -10.03
CA ASP A 37 -9.84 -2.56 -10.46
C ASP A 37 -10.21 -1.06 -10.48
N HIS A 38 -10.95 -0.62 -11.51
CA HIS A 38 -11.30 0.79 -11.71
C HIS A 38 -12.10 1.43 -10.57
N ARG A 39 -12.67 0.62 -9.67
CA ARG A 39 -13.38 1.10 -8.46
C ARG A 39 -12.43 1.39 -7.30
N ALA A 40 -11.21 0.88 -7.36
CA ALA A 40 -10.20 1.14 -6.36
C ALA A 40 -9.49 2.47 -6.67
N ASN A 41 -9.20 3.24 -5.63
CA ASN A 41 -8.50 4.51 -5.78
C ASN A 41 -7.48 4.71 -4.67
N PHE A 42 -6.37 5.39 -5.00
CA PHE A 42 -5.25 5.61 -4.07
C PHE A 42 -5.70 6.37 -2.82
N LYS A 43 -6.43 7.48 -3.01
CA LYS A 43 -6.88 8.34 -1.92
C LYS A 43 -7.74 7.57 -0.92
N GLN A 44 -8.73 6.81 -1.37
CA GLN A 44 -9.58 5.98 -0.51
C GLN A 44 -8.77 4.91 0.21
N SER A 45 -7.81 4.26 -0.44
CA SER A 45 -6.95 3.32 0.26
C SER A 45 -6.17 3.99 1.40
N ILE A 46 -5.63 5.20 1.18
CA ILE A 46 -4.96 5.97 2.23
C ILE A 46 -5.94 6.40 3.32
N ASP A 47 -7.14 6.88 2.96
CA ASP A 47 -8.16 7.29 3.91
C ASP A 47 -8.63 6.11 4.79
N VAL A 48 -8.78 4.91 4.21
CA VAL A 48 -9.09 3.68 4.97
C VAL A 48 -8.00 3.36 6.00
N LEU A 49 -6.72 3.53 5.64
CA LEU A 49 -5.61 3.32 6.58
C LEU A 49 -5.61 4.36 7.71
N LYS A 50 -5.90 5.62 7.38
CA LYS A 50 -6.05 6.69 8.39
C LYS A 50 -7.20 6.41 9.35
N LEU A 51 -8.37 6.04 8.84
CA LEU A 51 -9.54 5.66 9.65
C LEU A 51 -9.24 4.44 10.52
N ALA A 52 -8.56 3.43 9.97
CA ALA A 52 -8.14 2.27 10.74
C ALA A 52 -7.22 2.67 11.90
N LYS A 53 -6.25 3.57 11.65
CA LYS A 53 -5.35 4.09 12.69
C LYS A 53 -6.10 4.87 13.77
N GLU A 54 -7.13 5.63 13.40
CA GLU A 54 -7.96 6.39 14.34
C GLU A 54 -8.81 5.48 15.24
N TYR A 55 -9.42 4.44 14.68
CA TYR A 55 -10.36 3.58 15.42
C TYR A 55 -9.73 2.38 16.12
N ALA A 56 -8.56 1.94 15.66
CA ALA A 56 -7.94 0.76 16.22
C ALA A 56 -7.49 1.00 17.68
N PRO A 57 -7.58 -0.03 18.54
CA PRO A 57 -7.03 0.02 19.89
C PRO A 57 -5.54 0.43 19.89
N ALA A 58 -5.11 1.07 20.97
CA ALA A 58 -3.70 1.41 21.15
C ALA A 58 -2.83 0.14 21.06
N GLY A 59 -1.78 0.18 20.23
CA GLY A 59 -0.88 -0.93 19.98
C GLY A 59 -1.18 -1.71 18.68
N THR A 60 -2.35 -1.54 18.06
CA THR A 60 -2.61 -2.11 16.73
C THR A 60 -1.78 -1.39 15.67
N LEU A 61 -1.05 -2.15 14.86
CA LEU A 61 -0.26 -1.62 13.75
C LEU A 61 -1.12 -1.51 12.49
N THR A 62 -0.84 -0.53 11.66
CA THR A 62 -1.38 -0.39 10.31
C THR A 62 -0.31 -0.76 9.29
N LYS A 63 -0.71 -1.50 8.26
CA LYS A 63 0.20 -2.02 7.24
C LYS A 63 -0.34 -1.79 5.85
N THR A 64 0.56 -1.46 4.92
CA THR A 64 0.27 -1.44 3.50
C THR A 64 1.39 -2.10 2.69
N SER A 65 1.14 -2.32 1.41
CA SER A 65 2.15 -2.81 0.47
C SER A 65 1.97 -2.23 -0.93
N ILE A 66 3.07 -2.19 -1.67
CA ILE A 66 3.09 -2.01 -3.12
C ILE A 66 3.86 -3.15 -3.79
N MET A 67 3.45 -3.50 -5.00
CA MET A 67 4.21 -4.33 -5.91
C MET A 67 5.02 -3.45 -6.85
N LEU A 68 6.30 -3.77 -7.00
CA LEU A 68 7.23 -3.11 -7.90
C LEU A 68 7.39 -3.90 -9.21
N GLY A 69 7.87 -3.26 -10.27
CA GLY A 69 7.94 -3.82 -11.61
C GLY A 69 6.64 -3.69 -12.39
N CYS A 70 5.73 -2.81 -11.97
CA CYS A 70 4.48 -2.47 -12.67
C CYS A 70 4.66 -1.35 -13.71
N GLY A 71 5.83 -0.71 -13.74
CA GLY A 71 6.16 0.43 -14.61
C GLY A 71 6.33 1.74 -13.85
N GLU A 72 6.36 1.69 -12.53
CA GLU A 72 6.63 2.83 -11.67
C GLU A 72 8.09 3.25 -11.76
N THR A 73 8.33 4.54 -11.54
CA THR A 73 9.68 5.10 -11.41
C THR A 73 10.11 5.15 -9.95
N PRO A 74 11.42 5.13 -9.65
CA PRO A 74 11.90 5.27 -8.27
C PRO A 74 11.38 6.53 -7.56
N ALA A 75 11.25 7.65 -8.29
CA ALA A 75 10.70 8.88 -7.74
C ALA A 75 9.22 8.75 -7.32
N GLN A 76 8.41 8.02 -8.10
CA GLN A 76 7.01 7.75 -7.74
C GLN A 76 6.91 6.82 -6.53
N VAL A 77 7.82 5.85 -6.40
CA VAL A 77 7.91 4.98 -5.23
C VAL A 77 8.20 5.80 -3.98
N VAL A 78 9.24 6.65 -4.00
CA VAL A 78 9.61 7.51 -2.87
C VAL A 78 8.46 8.46 -2.49
N LYS A 79 7.84 9.13 -3.47
CA LYS A 79 6.65 9.97 -3.23
C LYS A 79 5.49 9.19 -2.62
N THR A 80 5.32 7.92 -3.00
CA THR A 80 4.31 7.04 -2.39
C THR A 80 4.67 6.71 -0.95
N MET A 81 5.95 6.46 -0.63
CA MET A 81 6.43 6.25 0.73
C MET A 81 6.15 7.45 1.62
N GLU A 82 6.46 8.67 1.14
CA GLU A 82 6.16 9.93 1.85
C GLU A 82 4.66 10.04 2.17
N LYS A 83 3.78 9.79 1.20
CA LYS A 83 2.32 9.82 1.41
C LYS A 83 1.83 8.77 2.40
N VAL A 84 2.43 7.58 2.39
CA VAL A 84 2.12 6.50 3.34
C VAL A 84 2.58 6.89 4.75
N ARG A 85 3.75 7.51 4.86
CA ARG A 85 4.29 8.02 6.13
C ARG A 85 3.43 9.15 6.70
N ASP A 86 3.05 10.11 5.88
CA ASP A 86 2.15 11.22 6.24
C ASP A 86 0.76 10.72 6.69
N ALA A 87 0.35 9.53 6.24
CA ALA A 87 -0.87 8.88 6.68
C ALA A 87 -0.75 8.16 8.04
N GLY A 88 0.44 8.14 8.65
CA GLY A 88 0.69 7.49 9.93
C GLY A 88 0.70 5.96 9.85
N VAL A 89 0.95 5.39 8.68
CA VAL A 89 1.04 3.93 8.49
C VAL A 89 2.33 3.41 9.09
N ASP A 90 2.24 2.32 9.86
CA ASP A 90 3.38 1.81 10.65
C ASP A 90 4.31 0.91 9.83
N VAL A 91 3.75 0.13 8.90
CA VAL A 91 4.49 -0.86 8.12
C VAL A 91 4.18 -0.73 6.64
N MET A 92 5.23 -0.60 5.82
CA MET A 92 5.14 -0.67 4.37
C MET A 92 6.02 -1.82 3.87
N THR A 93 5.48 -2.65 2.97
CA THR A 93 6.25 -3.72 2.33
C THR A 93 6.30 -3.56 0.81
N PHE A 94 7.44 -3.93 0.24
CA PHE A 94 7.67 -3.94 -1.19
C PHE A 94 7.82 -5.39 -1.65
N GLY A 95 7.17 -5.74 -2.76
CA GLY A 95 7.32 -7.05 -3.38
C GLY A 95 7.46 -6.93 -4.89
N GLN A 96 8.07 -7.91 -5.55
CA GLN A 96 8.10 -7.96 -7.01
C GLN A 96 6.71 -8.35 -7.55
N TYR A 97 6.22 -7.61 -8.53
CA TYR A 97 5.06 -8.02 -9.32
C TYR A 97 5.43 -9.26 -10.13
N MET A 98 4.77 -10.37 -9.82
CA MET A 98 4.92 -11.63 -10.54
C MET A 98 3.66 -11.86 -11.38
N ARG A 99 3.81 -11.70 -12.69
CA ARG A 99 2.70 -11.86 -13.64
C ARG A 99 2.07 -13.25 -13.54
N PRO A 100 0.79 -13.37 -13.12
CA PRO A 100 0.17 -14.69 -12.91
C PRO A 100 -0.06 -15.49 -14.20
N SER A 101 -0.36 -14.80 -15.30
CA SER A 101 -0.55 -15.43 -16.62
C SER A 101 -0.36 -14.42 -17.76
N LYS A 102 -0.29 -14.93 -19.00
CA LYS A 102 -0.17 -14.10 -20.22
C LYS A 102 -1.35 -13.14 -20.45
N ARG A 103 -2.47 -13.29 -19.74
CA ARG A 103 -3.62 -12.36 -19.83
C ARG A 103 -3.48 -11.15 -18.90
N HIS A 104 -2.64 -11.23 -17.87
CA HIS A 104 -2.39 -10.12 -16.95
C HIS A 104 -1.36 -9.15 -17.53
N MET A 105 -1.27 -7.95 -16.96
CA MET A 105 -0.27 -6.95 -17.34
C MET A 105 1.14 -7.58 -17.35
N PRO A 106 1.97 -7.32 -18.37
CA PRO A 106 3.36 -7.79 -18.37
C PRO A 106 4.15 -7.20 -17.20
N VAL A 107 5.21 -7.91 -16.78
CA VAL A 107 6.19 -7.33 -15.86
C VAL A 107 6.97 -6.27 -16.64
N SER A 108 7.04 -5.05 -16.11
CA SER A 108 7.80 -3.95 -16.72
C SER A 108 9.28 -4.08 -16.42
N GLU A 109 9.62 -4.44 -15.18
CA GLU A 109 10.99 -4.57 -14.70
C GLU A 109 11.08 -5.63 -13.59
N TYR A 110 12.20 -6.35 -13.54
CA TYR A 110 12.57 -7.19 -12.39
C TYR A 110 13.49 -6.38 -11.50
N ILE A 111 12.97 -5.97 -10.34
CA ILE A 111 13.68 -5.10 -9.41
C ILE A 111 14.81 -5.87 -8.76
N THR A 112 15.99 -5.25 -8.73
CA THR A 112 17.17 -5.89 -8.15
C THR A 112 17.12 -5.88 -6.62
N PRO A 113 17.77 -6.84 -5.94
CA PRO A 113 17.87 -6.85 -4.48
C PRO A 113 18.39 -5.53 -3.90
N GLU A 114 19.36 -4.89 -4.56
CA GLU A 114 19.95 -3.61 -4.12
C GLU A 114 18.92 -2.48 -4.15
N ALA A 115 18.01 -2.47 -5.13
CA ALA A 115 16.93 -1.48 -5.17
C ALA A 115 15.93 -1.71 -4.01
N PHE A 116 15.61 -2.95 -3.66
CA PHE A 116 14.80 -3.24 -2.46
C PHE A 116 15.49 -2.77 -1.18
N GLU A 117 16.80 -3.01 -1.04
CA GLU A 117 17.58 -2.52 0.10
C GLU A 117 17.59 -1.00 0.20
N GLN A 118 17.68 -0.29 -0.94
CA GLN A 118 17.60 1.17 -0.98
C GLN A 118 16.25 1.68 -0.47
N TYR A 119 15.13 1.09 -0.91
CA TYR A 119 13.81 1.48 -0.41
C TYR A 119 13.63 1.16 1.07
N GLN A 120 14.15 0.03 1.55
CA GLN A 120 14.14 -0.29 2.97
C GLN A 120 14.91 0.76 3.77
N LYS A 121 16.12 1.13 3.33
CA LYS A 121 16.92 2.15 4.00
C LYS A 121 16.20 3.49 4.07
N LEU A 122 15.67 3.96 2.94
CA LEU A 122 14.90 5.21 2.88
C LEU A 122 13.68 5.16 3.81
N GLY A 123 12.93 4.05 3.83
CA GLY A 123 11.77 3.90 4.70
C GLY A 123 12.09 3.93 6.19
N MET A 124 13.30 3.49 6.58
CA MET A 124 13.77 3.55 7.98
C MET A 124 14.29 4.94 8.38
N GLU A 125 14.57 5.81 7.42
CA GLU A 125 15.01 7.19 7.63
C GLU A 125 13.84 8.21 7.71
N MET A 126 12.60 7.77 7.39
CA MET A 126 11.34 8.54 7.42
C MET A 126 10.56 8.37 8.74
#